data_AF-A0AA42YHX7-F1
#
_entry.id   AF-A0AA42YHX7-F1
#
_cell.length_a   1.000
_cell.length_b   1.000
_cell.length_c   1.000
_cell.angle_alpha   90.00
_cell.angle_beta   90.00
_cell.angle_gamma   90.00
#
_symmetry.space_group_name_H-M   'P 1'
#
loop_
_entity.id
_entity.type
_entity.pdbx_description
1 polymer ?
#
loop_
_entity_poly.entity_id
_entity_poly.type
_entity_poly.pdbx_seq_one_letter_code
_entity_poly.pdbx_strand_id
1 'polypeptide(L)'
;MNWQQARDETLSDWRRIQASIGTADPIDLLIEINAVCALCEKADEGKLDGESRCERCLVAQQFGGCRDLNGLMSDRVAAHDWDTLRELVDQFVSELEAVDLQGAG
;
A
#
# COMPACT_ATOMS: atom_id res chain seq x y z
N MET A 1 9.56 6.58 14.18
CA MET A 1 9.98 6.62 12.75
C MET A 1 9.50 7.93 12.15
N ASN A 2 10.29 8.61 11.31
CA ASN A 2 9.79 9.81 10.61
C ASN A 2 9.01 9.43 9.34
N TRP A 3 8.26 10.37 8.76
CA TRP A 3 7.42 10.11 7.58
C TRP A 3 8.22 9.60 6.37
N GLN A 4 9.42 10.15 6.13
CA GLN A 4 10.27 9.77 5.02
C GLN A 4 10.72 8.30 5.14
N GLN A 5 11.16 7.90 6.34
CA GLN A 5 11.53 6.52 6.64
C GLN A 5 10.34 5.56 6.46
N ALA A 6 9.17 5.94 6.98
CA ALA A 6 7.97 5.12 6.83
C ALA A 6 7.62 4.92 5.34
N ARG A 7 7.65 5.99 4.54
CA ARG A 7 7.41 5.93 3.10
C ARG A 7 8.43 5.05 2.38
N ASP A 8 9.72 5.24 2.64
CA ASP A 8 10.78 4.50 1.94
C ASP A 8 10.71 3.00 2.26
N GLU A 9 10.41 2.64 3.51
CA GLU A 9 10.11 1.25 3.90
C GLU A 9 8.87 0.71 3.18
N THR A 10 7.79 1.51 3.09
CA THR A 10 6.57 1.15 2.35
C THR A 10 6.86 0.87 0.88
N LEU A 11 7.63 1.75 0.24
CA LEU A 11 8.01 1.61 -1.17
C LEU A 11 8.84 0.37 -1.39
N SER A 12 9.78 0.09 -0.48
CA SER A 12 10.58 -1.13 -0.52
C SER A 12 9.70 -2.39 -0.43
N ASP A 13 8.74 -2.39 0.48
CA ASP A 13 7.81 -3.51 0.66
C ASP A 13 6.88 -3.69 -0.55
N TRP A 14 6.33 -2.61 -1.11
CA TRP A 14 5.50 -2.71 -2.32
C TRP A 14 6.26 -3.21 -3.53
N ARG A 15 7.52 -2.81 -3.71
CA ARG A 15 8.38 -3.35 -4.78
C ARG A 15 8.68 -4.83 -4.59
N ARG A 16 8.80 -5.30 -3.35
CA ARG A 16 8.95 -6.73 -3.03
C ARG A 16 7.67 -7.51 -3.38
N ILE A 17 6.51 -6.98 -3.03
CA ILE A 17 5.20 -7.54 -3.43
C ILE A 17 5.09 -7.58 -4.96
N GLN A 18 5.41 -6.47 -5.63
CA GLN A 18 5.37 -6.37 -7.09
C GLN A 18 6.19 -7.49 -7.77
N ALA A 19 7.39 -7.75 -7.26
CA ALA A 19 8.27 -8.80 -7.77
C ALA A 19 7.77 -10.22 -7.49
N SER A 20 6.90 -10.41 -6.49
CA SER A 20 6.39 -11.72 -6.08
C SER A 20 5.07 -12.10 -6.77
N ILE A 21 4.32 -11.13 -7.33
CA ILE A 21 3.04 -11.37 -8.01
C ILE A 21 3.17 -12.41 -9.13
N GLY A 22 2.33 -13.45 -9.06
CA GLY A 22 2.29 -14.56 -10.01
C GLY A 22 3.31 -15.67 -9.75
N THR A 23 4.17 -15.53 -8.73
CA THR A 23 5.14 -16.55 -8.31
C THR A 23 5.02 -16.96 -6.84
N ALA A 24 4.57 -16.06 -5.97
CA ALA A 24 4.33 -16.34 -4.56
C ALA A 24 3.05 -17.17 -4.37
N ASP A 25 2.95 -17.84 -3.23
CA ASP A 25 1.69 -18.43 -2.79
C ASP A 25 0.65 -17.31 -2.57
N PRO A 26 -0.61 -17.48 -3.03
CA PRO A 26 -1.64 -16.45 -2.86
C PRO A 26 -1.90 -16.05 -1.41
N ILE A 27 -1.76 -16.97 -0.45
CA ILE A 27 -1.96 -16.67 0.98
C ILE A 27 -0.82 -15.79 1.49
N ASP A 28 0.42 -16.11 1.13
CA ASP A 28 1.57 -15.30 1.50
C ASP A 28 1.46 -13.89 0.89
N LEU A 29 1.04 -13.79 -0.37
CA LEU A 29 0.83 -12.51 -1.04
C LEU A 29 -0.27 -11.67 -0.36
N LEU A 30 -1.37 -12.29 0.07
CA LEU A 30 -2.40 -11.61 0.87
C LEU A 30 -1.86 -11.12 2.22
N ILE A 31 -1.06 -11.92 2.91
CA ILE A 31 -0.46 -11.54 4.19
C ILE A 31 0.44 -10.32 4.00
N GLU A 32 1.27 -10.32 2.95
CA GLU A 32 2.15 -9.19 2.64
C GLU A 32 1.36 -7.92 2.31
N ILE A 33 0.37 -8.00 1.42
CA ILE A 33 -0.48 -6.86 1.06
C ILE A 33 -1.18 -6.27 2.30
N ASN A 34 -1.76 -7.13 3.15
CA ASN A 34 -2.40 -6.69 4.40
C ASN A 34 -1.40 -5.97 5.33
N ALA A 35 -0.19 -6.52 5.49
CA ALA A 35 0.83 -5.99 6.37
C ALA A 35 1.38 -4.62 5.91
N VAL A 36 1.41 -4.38 4.60
CA VAL A 36 1.89 -3.14 3.98
C VAL A 36 0.78 -2.08 3.91
N CYS A 37 -0.47 -2.46 3.67
CA CYS A 37 -1.61 -1.53 3.72
C CYS A 37 -1.86 -0.96 5.14
N ALA A 38 -1.42 -1.66 6.20
CA ALA A 38 -1.49 -1.18 7.60
C ALA A 38 -0.45 -0.11 7.97
N LEU A 39 0.32 0.43 7.00
CA LEU A 39 1.47 1.28 7.31
C LEU A 39 1.12 2.64 7.94
N CYS A 40 -0.05 3.20 7.65
CA CYS A 40 -0.54 4.39 8.38
C CYS A 40 -0.73 4.12 9.87
N GLU A 41 -1.08 2.90 10.26
CA GLU A 41 -1.19 2.47 11.66
C GLU A 41 0.21 2.29 12.30
N LYS A 42 1.25 2.03 11.49
CA LYS A 42 2.65 1.92 11.96
C LYS A 42 3.37 3.26 12.06
N ALA A 43 3.04 4.23 11.21
CA ALA A 43 3.72 5.54 11.15
C ALA A 43 3.25 6.53 12.22
N ASP A 44 2.08 6.29 12.84
CA ASP A 44 1.55 7.10 13.94
C ASP A 44 1.21 6.16 15.11
N GLU A 45 2.17 5.91 16.01
CA GLU A 45 1.96 5.13 17.26
C GLU A 45 0.87 5.74 18.20
N GLY A 46 0.22 6.83 17.79
CA GLY A 46 -0.64 7.64 18.65
C GLY A 46 -2.13 7.63 18.34
N LYS A 47 -2.57 7.35 17.11
CA LYS A 47 -3.98 7.53 16.72
C LYS A 47 -4.31 6.62 15.54
N LEU A 48 -5.61 6.42 15.33
CA LEU A 48 -6.23 5.75 14.20
C LEU A 48 -6.63 4.29 14.47
N ASP A 49 -7.62 4.15 15.35
CA ASP A 49 -8.81 3.34 15.08
C ASP A 49 -9.10 3.28 13.56
N GLY A 50 -8.97 2.08 12.98
CA GLY A 50 -8.87 1.75 11.55
C GLY A 50 -10.02 2.18 10.61
N GLU A 51 -10.84 3.13 11.03
CA GLU A 51 -11.82 3.86 10.21
C GLU A 51 -11.34 5.26 9.79
N SER A 52 -10.27 5.77 10.41
CA SER A 52 -9.86 7.15 10.24
C SER A 52 -8.92 7.33 9.05
N ARG A 53 -9.37 8.12 8.08
CA ARG A 53 -8.62 8.52 6.88
C ARG A 53 -7.29 9.15 7.32
N CYS A 54 -6.18 8.48 7.05
CA CYS A 54 -4.87 9.06 7.31
C CYS A 54 -4.71 10.33 6.45
N GLU A 55 -4.58 11.49 7.09
CA GLU A 55 -4.33 12.77 6.40
C GLU A 55 -2.99 12.77 5.64
N ARG A 56 -2.09 11.84 5.97
CA ARG A 56 -0.75 11.74 5.39
C ARG A 56 -0.68 10.90 4.10
N CYS A 57 -1.61 9.97 3.87
CA CYS A 57 -1.58 9.10 2.68
C CYS A 57 -2.66 9.49 1.66
N LEU A 58 -2.45 10.62 0.97
CA LEU A 58 -3.31 11.09 -0.12
C LEU A 58 -3.48 10.06 -1.23
N VAL A 59 -2.47 9.22 -1.46
CA VAL A 59 -2.49 8.13 -2.44
C VAL A 59 -3.57 7.11 -2.09
N ALA A 60 -3.56 6.55 -0.88
CA ALA A 60 -4.59 5.59 -0.47
C ALA A 60 -6.00 6.18 -0.49
N GLN A 61 -6.17 7.49 -0.24
CA GLN A 61 -7.46 8.15 -0.33
C GLN A 61 -8.06 8.16 -1.75
N GLN A 62 -7.23 8.15 -2.79
CA GLN A 62 -7.71 8.02 -4.18
C GLN A 62 -8.40 6.67 -4.43
N PHE A 63 -8.06 5.66 -3.62
CA PHE A 63 -8.65 4.33 -3.64
C PHE A 63 -9.76 4.13 -2.59
N GLY A 64 -10.25 5.19 -1.94
CA GLY A 64 -11.25 5.12 -0.85
C GLY A 64 -10.65 4.99 0.56
N GLY A 65 -9.34 4.73 0.65
CA GLY A 65 -8.57 4.56 1.89
C GLY A 65 -7.77 3.26 1.88
N CYS A 66 -6.93 3.05 2.89
CA CYS A 66 -6.08 1.84 2.96
C CYS A 66 -6.90 0.54 3.02
N ARG A 67 -8.08 0.57 3.65
CA ARG A 67 -8.99 -0.58 3.74
C ARG A 67 -9.56 -0.96 2.37
N ASP A 68 -9.98 0.02 1.60
CA ASP A 68 -10.59 -0.19 0.28
C ASP A 68 -9.54 -0.62 -0.74
N LEU A 69 -8.34 -0.02 -0.70
CA LEU A 69 -7.18 -0.46 -1.48
C LEU A 69 -6.81 -1.92 -1.17
N ASN A 70 -6.74 -2.27 0.11
CA ASN A 70 -6.46 -3.63 0.56
C ASN A 70 -7.54 -4.61 0.09
N GLY A 71 -8.81 -4.24 0.22
CA GLY A 71 -9.93 -5.06 -0.28
C GLY A 71 -9.83 -5.29 -1.79
N LEU A 72 -9.58 -4.22 -2.56
CA LEU A 72 -9.42 -4.28 -4.00
C LEU A 72 -8.26 -5.21 -4.41
N MET A 73 -7.09 -5.08 -3.80
CA MET A 73 -5.93 -5.93 -4.09
C MET A 73 -6.17 -7.37 -3.65
N SER A 74 -6.78 -7.59 -2.48
CA SER A 74 -7.13 -8.91 -1.98
C SER A 74 -8.11 -9.64 -2.90
N ASP A 75 -9.09 -8.94 -3.45
CA ASP A 75 -10.03 -9.48 -4.43
C ASP A 75 -9.30 -9.93 -5.71
N ARG A 76 -8.28 -9.19 -6.17
CA ARG A 76 -7.45 -9.60 -7.32
C ARG A 76 -6.62 -10.84 -7.02
N VAL A 77 -6.04 -10.93 -5.81
CA VAL A 77 -5.32 -12.14 -5.40
C VAL A 77 -6.26 -13.35 -5.36
N ALA A 78 -7.44 -13.21 -4.76
CA ALA A 78 -8.44 -14.28 -4.69
C ALA A 78 -8.94 -14.72 -6.08
N ALA A 79 -9.04 -13.78 -7.02
CA ALA A 79 -9.42 -14.05 -8.41
C ALA A 79 -8.27 -14.58 -9.28
N HIS A 80 -7.03 -14.64 -8.76
CA HIS A 80 -5.81 -14.93 -9.52
C HIS A 80 -5.58 -13.98 -10.70
N ASP A 81 -6.06 -12.74 -10.57
CA ASP A 81 -5.98 -11.68 -11.58
C ASP A 81 -4.66 -10.91 -11.41
N TRP A 82 -3.56 -11.58 -11.76
CA TRP A 82 -2.20 -11.10 -11.52
C TRP A 82 -1.84 -9.86 -12.32
N ASP A 83 -2.37 -9.73 -13.53
CA ASP A 83 -2.09 -8.58 -14.39
C ASP A 83 -2.72 -7.32 -13.80
N THR A 84 -4.01 -7.38 -13.42
CA THR A 84 -4.68 -6.25 -12.76
C THR A 84 -4.05 -5.94 -11.39
N LEU A 85 -3.63 -6.97 -10.64
CA LEU A 85 -2.93 -6.75 -9.37
C LEU A 85 -1.62 -5.99 -9.57
N ARG A 86 -0.83 -6.32 -10.60
CA ARG A 86 0.41 -5.59 -10.93
C ARG A 86 0.11 -4.15 -11.30
N GLU A 87 -0.87 -3.90 -12.16
CA GLU A 87 -1.25 -2.53 -12.55
C GLU A 87 -1.63 -1.66 -11.34
N LEU A 88 -2.39 -2.23 -10.38
CA LEU A 88 -2.76 -1.54 -9.16
C LEU A 88 -1.55 -1.24 -8.25
N VAL A 89 -0.64 -2.20 -8.10
CA VAL A 89 0.59 -2.01 -7.31
C VAL A 89 1.50 -0.99 -7.98
N ASP A 90 1.66 -1.04 -9.30
CA ASP A 90 2.48 -0.10 -10.08
C ASP A 90 1.94 1.33 -9.95
N GLN A 91 0.62 1.49 -10.06
CA GLN A 91 -0.04 2.77 -9.86
C GLN A 91 0.20 3.30 -8.44
N PHE A 92 -0.01 2.47 -7.42
CA PHE A 92 0.18 2.87 -6.03
C PHE A 92 1.64 3.29 -5.74
N VAL A 93 2.61 2.52 -6.22
CA VAL A 93 4.04 2.83 -6.07
C VAL A 93 4.38 4.15 -6.77
N SER A 94 3.94 4.33 -8.01
CA SER A 94 4.21 5.57 -8.76
C SER A 94 3.62 6.80 -8.08
N GLU A 95 2.41 6.69 -7.54
CA GLU A 95 1.76 7.79 -6.84
C GLU A 95 2.45 8.07 -5.50
N LEU A 96 2.87 7.04 -4.76
CA LEU A 96 3.58 7.18 -3.49
C LEU A 96 4.97 7.81 -3.67
N GLU A 97 5.67 7.51 -4.76
CA GLU A 97 6.91 8.18 -5.15
C GLU A 97 6.70 9.66 -5.48
N ALA A 98 5.56 10.01 -6.11
CA ALA A 98 5.25 11.38 -6.50
C ALA A 98 4.90 12.30 -5.32
N VAL A 99 4.47 11.75 -4.18
CA VAL A 99 4.15 12.53 -2.97
C VAL A 99 5.37 13.32 -2.44
N ASP A 100 6.59 12.84 -2.69
CA ASP A 100 7.83 13.51 -2.26
C ASP A 100 8.12 14.82 -3.03
N LEU A 101 7.55 14.96 -4.23
CA LEU A 101 7.81 16.12 -5.10
C LEU A 101 6.93 17.34 -4.79
N GLN A 102 5.88 17.18 -3.98
CA GLN A 102 4.90 18.25 -3.70
C GLN A 102 5.01 18.85 -2.30
N GLY A 103 5.83 18.26 -1.41
CA GLY A 103 6.01 18.70 -0.01
C GLY A 103 7.30 19.48 0.29
N ALA A 104 8.12 19.76 -0.72
CA ALA A 104 9.39 20.49 -0.58
C ALA A 104 9.24 22.01 -0.86
N GLY A 105 8.09 22.60 -0.54
CA GLY A 105 7.78 24.02 -0.70
C GLY A 105 7.39 24.69 0.62
#